data_AF-A0A8T6SDB5-F1
#
_entry.id   AF-A0A8T6SDB5-F1
#
_cell.length_a   1.000
_cell.length_b   1.000
_cell.length_c   1.000
_cell.angle_alpha   90.00
_cell.angle_beta   90.00
_cell.angle_gamma   90.00
#
_symmetry.space_group_name_H-M   'P 1'
#
loop_
_entity.id
_entity.type
_entity.pdbx_description
1 polymer ?
#
loop_
_entity_poly.entity_id
_entity_poly.type
_entity_poly.pdbx_seq_one_letter_code
_entity_poly.pdbx_strand_id
1 'polypeptide(L)' 'PKTYAVVTGQQPGLFCGPLYTIYKAISAIVLSERLSGREHSLVPIFWNASEDHDISEVDCITLF' A
#
# COMPACT_ATOMS: atom_id res chain seq x y z
N PRO A 1 3.19 25.28 -0.37
CA PRO A 1 3.09 24.15 -1.34
C PRO A 1 1.85 23.31 -1.05
N LYS A 2 1.04 22.96 -2.07
CA LYS A 2 -0.09 22.04 -1.91
C LYS A 2 0.41 20.61 -2.07
N THR A 3 0.27 19.80 -1.03
CA THR A 3 0.70 18.39 -1.04
C THR A 3 -0.45 17.50 -0.60
N TYR A 4 -0.68 16.42 -1.34
CA TYR A 4 -1.72 15.43 -1.08
C TYR A 4 -1.10 14.03 -1.00
N ALA A 5 -1.85 13.08 -0.46
CA ALA A 5 -1.40 11.69 -0.34
C ALA A 5 -2.27 10.76 -1.19
N VAL A 6 -1.63 9.79 -1.83
CA VAL A 6 -2.30 8.59 -2.36
C VAL A 6 -2.09 7.48 -1.35
N VAL A 7 -3.15 7.07 -0.67
CA VAL A 7 -3.07 6.09 0.42
C VAL A 7 -3.65 4.76 -0.03
N THR A 8 -2.89 3.70 0.22
CA THR A 8 -3.37 2.32 0.20
C THR A 8 -2.82 1.61 1.43
N GLY A 9 -3.22 0.37 1.68
CA GLY A 9 -2.69 -0.40 2.80
C GLY A 9 -3.10 -1.85 2.76
N GLN A 10 -2.43 -2.69 3.55
CA GLN A 10 -2.79 -4.09 3.82
C GLN A 10 -2.28 -4.44 5.22
N GLN A 11 -2.89 -5.44 5.84
CA GLN A 11 -2.32 -6.08 7.03
C GLN A 11 -0.93 -6.67 6.71
N PRO A 12 -0.04 -6.77 7.71
CA PRO A 12 1.30 -7.34 7.54
C PRO A 12 1.25 -8.87 7.40
N GLY A 13 1.11 -9.35 6.17
CA GLY A 13 1.26 -10.78 5.82
C GLY A 13 2.71 -11.28 5.91
N LEU A 14 2.89 -12.55 6.29
CA LEU A 14 4.19 -13.23 6.21
C LEU A 14 4.79 -13.10 4.79
N PHE A 15 6.07 -12.72 4.70
CA PHE A 15 6.77 -12.49 3.43
C PHE A 15 6.03 -11.53 2.47
N CYS A 16 5.43 -10.46 3.02
CA CYS A 16 4.58 -9.49 2.32
C CYS A 16 3.17 -10.01 1.94
N GLY A 17 2.81 -11.22 2.38
CA GLY A 17 1.51 -11.83 2.13
C GLY A 17 1.27 -12.09 0.64
N PRO A 18 0.03 -11.96 0.16
CA PRO A 18 -0.28 -12.15 -1.25
C PRO A 18 0.39 -11.07 -2.12
N LEU A 19 0.70 -11.41 -3.38
CA LEU A 19 1.25 -10.48 -4.38
C LEU A 19 0.43 -9.18 -4.50
N TYR A 20 -0.86 -9.23 -4.18
CA TYR A 20 -1.73 -8.07 -4.17
C TYR A 20 -1.25 -6.94 -3.23
N THR A 21 -0.58 -7.26 -2.12
CA THR A 21 0.08 -6.28 -1.24
C THR A 21 1.07 -5.41 -2.02
N ILE A 22 1.93 -6.04 -2.80
CA ILE A 22 2.94 -5.36 -3.62
C ILE A 22 2.27 -4.56 -4.74
N TYR A 23 1.26 -5.12 -5.40
CA TYR A 23 0.51 -4.40 -6.44
C TYR A 23 -0.14 -3.13 -5.93
N LYS A 24 -0.65 -3.14 -4.69
CA LYS A 24 -1.20 -1.93 -4.07
C LYS A 24 -0.13 -0.86 -3.84
N ALA A 25 1.01 -1.24 -3.26
CA ALA A 25 2.12 -0.30 -3.07
C ALA A 25 2.58 0.34 -4.40
N ILE A 26 2.78 -0.49 -5.44
CA ILE A 26 3.12 -0.01 -6.79
C ILE A 26 2.03 0.90 -7.35
N SER A 27 0.76 0.55 -7.16
CA SER A 27 -0.37 1.35 -7.65
C SER A 27 -0.39 2.74 -7.01
N ALA A 28 -0.11 2.85 -5.70
CA ALA A 28 -0.01 4.14 -5.02
C ALA A 28 1.14 4.99 -5.59
N ILE A 29 2.31 4.38 -5.83
CA ILE A 29 3.47 5.06 -6.45
C ILE A 29 3.10 5.59 -7.84
N VAL A 30 2.64 4.70 -8.73
CA VAL A 30 2.31 5.07 -10.12
C VAL A 30 1.21 6.12 -10.17
N LEU A 31 0.19 6.03 -9.31
CA LEU A 31 -0.89 7.00 -9.27
C LEU A 31 -0.40 8.37 -8.75
N SER A 32 0.48 8.37 -7.74
CA SER A 32 1.06 9.60 -7.20
C SER A 32 1.91 10.33 -8.25
N GLU A 33 2.73 9.61 -9.02
CA GLU A 33 3.55 10.18 -10.09
C GLU A 33 2.70 10.73 -11.23
N ARG A 34 1.66 9.98 -11.67
CA ARG A 34 0.80 10.37 -12.78
C ARG A 34 -0.03 11.62 -12.50
N LEU A 35 -0.46 11.79 -11.26
CA LEU A 35 -1.33 12.88 -10.86
C LEU A 35 -0.55 14.07 -10.28
N SER A 36 0.72 13.89 -9.89
CA SER A 36 1.54 15.01 -9.43
C SER A 36 1.79 16.00 -10.56
N GLY A 37 1.71 17.30 -10.27
CA GLY A 37 1.82 18.37 -11.25
C GLY A 37 2.64 19.56 -10.76
N ARG A 38 2.62 20.66 -11.52
CA ARG A 38 3.32 21.90 -11.14
C ARG A 38 2.70 22.59 -9.92
N GLU A 39 1.38 22.46 -9.74
CA GLU A 39 0.64 23.17 -8.69
C GLU A 39 0.49 22.37 -7.39
N HIS A 40 0.63 21.05 -7.46
CA HIS A 40 0.51 20.17 -6.31
C HIS A 40 1.37 18.92 -6.43
N SER A 41 1.88 18.48 -5.29
CA SER A 41 2.64 17.24 -5.17
C SER A 41 1.77 16.14 -4.59
N LEU A 42 1.91 14.91 -5.08
CA LEU A 42 1.27 13.73 -4.52
C LEU A 42 2.34 12.78 -4.01
N VAL A 43 2.18 12.33 -2.76
CA VAL A 43 3.11 11.41 -2.11
C VAL A 43 2.41 10.06 -1.92
N PRO A 44 3.01 8.94 -2.35
CA PRO A 44 2.44 7.63 -2.10
C PRO A 44 2.65 7.23 -0.64
N ILE A 45 1.60 6.73 0.00
CA ILE A 45 1.64 6.19 1.36
C ILE A 45 1.07 4.78 1.35
N PHE A 46 1.86 3.84 1.85
CA PHE A 46 1.40 2.48 2.14
C PHE A 46 1.20 2.34 3.65
N TRP A 47 -0.05 2.20 4.08
CA TRP A 47 -0.44 1.98 5.47
C TRP A 47 -0.29 0.50 5.83
N ASN A 48 0.54 0.24 6.84
CA ASN A 48 0.65 -1.08 7.43
C ASN A 48 -0.45 -1.25 8.50
N ALA A 49 -1.49 -2.03 8.18
CA ALA A 49 -2.63 -2.23 9.08
C ALA A 49 -2.32 -3.30 10.15
N SER A 50 -1.27 -3.07 10.95
CA SER A 50 -0.82 -4.01 11.99
C SER A 50 -1.70 -4.03 13.25
N GLU A 51 -2.56 -3.03 13.39
CA GLU A 51 -3.56 -2.91 14.46
C GLU A 51 -4.74 -3.86 14.28
N ASP A 52 -4.86 -4.50 13.12
CA ASP A 52 -5.92 -5.46 12.88
C ASP A 52 -5.66 -6.74 13.66
N HIS A 53 -6.68 -7.22 14.37
CA HIS A 53 -6.58 -8.36 15.27
C HIS A 53 -6.86 -9.70 14.56
N ASP A 54 -7.20 -9.69 13.26
CA ASP A 54 -7.43 -10.90 12.49
C ASP A 54 -6.13 -11.57 12.02
N ILE A 55 -5.42 -12.17 12.98
CA ILE A 55 -4.17 -12.90 12.73
C ILE A 55 -4.33 -14.07 11.76
N SER A 56 -5.51 -14.67 11.71
CA SER A 56 -5.84 -15.82 10.86
C SER A 56 -5.86 -15.49 9.37
N GLU A 57 -5.96 -14.21 9.00
CA GLU A 57 -5.89 -13.77 7.61
C GLU A 57 -4.44 -13.73 7.07
N VAL A 58 -3.46 -13.56 7.95
CA VAL A 58 -2.07 -13.22 7.58
C VAL A 58 -1.01 -14.25 7.99
N ASP A 59 -1.39 -15.28 8.74
CA ASP A 59 -0.50 -16.31 9.30
C ASP A 59 -0.10 -17.42 8.31
N CYS A 60 -0.69 -17.43 7.12
CA CYS A 60 -0.47 -18.44 6.10
C CYS A 60 -0.07 -17.80 4.76
N ILE A 61 0.83 -18.45 4.03
CA ILE A 61 1.14 -18.13 2.64
C ILE A 61 0.80 -19.33 1.75
N THR A 62 0.17 -19.07 0.61
CA THR A 62 -0.03 -20.11 -0.41
C THR A 62 1.25 -20.22 -1.25
N LEU A 63 1.93 -21.34 -1.11
CA LEU A 63 2.99 -21.77 -2.03
C LEU A 63 2.37 -22.83 -2.96
N PHE A 64 2.69 -22.74 -4.24
CA PHE A 64 2.17 -23.51 -5.39
C PHE A 64 1.63 -24.91 -5.07
#